data_AF-A0A5D0MGP1-F1
#
_entry.id   AF-A0A5D0MGP1-F1
#
_cell.length_a   1.000
_cell.length_b   1.000
_cell.length_c   1.000
_cell.angle_alpha   90.00
_cell.angle_beta   90.00
_cell.angle_gamma   90.00
#
_symmetry.space_group_name_H-M   'P 1'
#
loop_
_entity.id
_entity.type
_entity.pdbx_description
1 polymer ?
#
loop_
_entity_poly.entity_id
_entity_poly.type
_entity_poly.pdbx_seq_one_letter_code
_entity_poly.pdbx_strand_id
1 'polypeptide(L)'
;MKKKDEYVKSDPYFFRIIFVSSLLVIIAVITLAFFIDAPLKAPTNPSNVPNPSKAAWFLLWFQEIVSYSSYFIYGPAILFFIYLFLPYIAPPTVEKAIWFRREYRLLDIFTLLIFLGIVTLTVIAYFFRGEFWQLTI
;
A
#
# COMPACT_ATOMS: atom_id res chain seq x y z
N MET A 1 10.08 -6.01 -36.58
CA MET A 1 10.66 -7.27 -36.09
C MET A 1 11.55 -6.94 -34.90
N LYS A 2 11.15 -7.33 -33.67
CA LYS A 2 11.93 -7.09 -32.45
C LYS A 2 13.25 -7.84 -32.53
N LYS A 3 14.38 -7.16 -32.29
CA LYS A 3 15.71 -7.77 -32.34
C LYS A 3 15.80 -8.79 -31.20
N LYS A 4 15.94 -10.06 -31.54
CA LYS A 4 15.93 -11.20 -30.59
C LYS A 4 17.10 -11.15 -29.60
N ASP A 5 18.06 -10.25 -29.83
CA ASP A 5 19.31 -10.07 -29.10
C ASP A 5 19.19 -9.19 -27.83
N GLU A 6 18.05 -8.51 -27.58
CA GLU A 6 17.86 -7.65 -26.38
C GLU A 6 17.30 -8.42 -25.16
N TYR A 7 16.88 -9.68 -25.33
CA TYR A 7 16.24 -10.46 -24.27
C TYR A 7 17.15 -11.60 -23.77
N VAL A 8 17.30 -11.68 -22.45
CA VAL A 8 17.99 -12.80 -21.77
C VAL A 8 16.95 -13.83 -21.32
N LYS A 9 17.29 -15.12 -21.35
CA LYS A 9 16.41 -16.17 -20.82
C LYS A 9 16.11 -15.91 -19.33
N SER A 10 14.85 -16.07 -18.94
CA SER A 10 14.43 -15.92 -17.54
C SER A 10 15.09 -16.94 -16.62
N ASP A 11 15.30 -18.16 -17.13
CA ASP A 11 16.12 -19.18 -16.48
C ASP A 11 17.56 -19.13 -17.02
N PRO A 12 18.59 -19.08 -16.18
CA PRO A 12 18.57 -19.05 -14.71
C PRO A 12 18.54 -17.64 -14.10
N TYR A 13 18.71 -16.59 -14.90
CA TYR A 13 19.07 -15.26 -14.40
C TYR A 13 17.98 -14.61 -13.54
N PHE A 14 16.74 -14.56 -14.03
CA PHE A 14 15.63 -13.92 -13.32
C PHE A 14 15.14 -14.78 -12.15
N PHE A 15 15.01 -16.10 -12.36
CA PHE A 15 14.57 -17.02 -11.30
C PHE A 15 15.54 -17.09 -10.13
N ARG A 16 16.86 -17.04 -10.38
CA ARG A 16 17.85 -17.01 -9.31
C ARG A 16 17.71 -15.77 -8.44
N ILE A 17 17.50 -14.59 -9.05
CA ILE A 17 17.30 -13.35 -8.31
C ILE A 17 16.01 -13.42 -7.48
N ILE A 18 14.91 -13.88 -8.07
CA ILE A 18 13.64 -14.07 -7.35
C ILE A 18 13.83 -15.01 -6.16
N PHE A 19 14.44 -16.17 -6.37
CA PHE A 19 14.64 -17.18 -5.32
C PHE A 19 15.50 -16.66 -4.16
N VAL A 20 16.61 -15.99 -4.48
CA VAL A 20 17.46 -15.37 -3.45
C VAL A 20 16.69 -14.29 -2.70
N SER A 21 15.93 -13.44 -3.42
CA SER A 21 15.16 -12.35 -2.82
C SER A 21 14.04 -12.87 -1.91
N SER A 22 13.31 -13.90 -2.34
CA SER A 22 12.26 -14.52 -1.54
C SER A 22 12.84 -15.24 -0.32
N LEU A 23 13.96 -15.94 -0.47
CA LEU A 23 14.65 -16.56 0.66
C LEU A 23 15.10 -15.50 1.69
N LEU A 24 15.67 -14.39 1.24
CA LEU A 24 16.06 -13.27 2.12
C LEU A 24 14.86 -12.68 2.86
N VAL A 25 13.73 -12.49 2.18
CA VAL A 25 12.48 -12.01 2.81
C VAL A 25 11.97 -12.99 3.86
N ILE A 26 11.97 -14.30 3.56
CA ILE A 26 11.54 -15.33 4.51
C ILE A 26 12.45 -15.34 5.74
N ILE A 27 13.77 -15.33 5.55
CA ILE A 27 14.74 -15.28 6.64
C ILE A 27 14.54 -14.00 7.47
N ALA A 28 14.34 -12.86 6.83
CA ALA A 28 14.09 -11.60 7.53
C ALA A 28 12.82 -11.66 8.39
N VAL A 29 11.72 -12.20 7.86
CA VAL A 29 10.45 -12.36 8.59
C VAL A 29 10.59 -13.33 9.76
N ILE A 30 11.23 -14.49 9.57
CA ILE A 30 11.48 -15.46 10.64
C ILE A 30 12.37 -14.86 11.73
N THR A 31 13.42 -14.14 11.33
CA THR A 31 14.33 -13.46 12.25
C THR A 31 13.56 -12.41 13.06
N LEU A 32 12.74 -11.58 12.41
CA LEU A 32 11.89 -10.61 13.09
C LEU A 32 10.92 -11.29 14.06
N ALA A 33 10.27 -12.39 13.66
CA ALA A 33 9.35 -13.13 14.53
C ALA A 33 10.05 -13.78 15.74
N PHE A 34 11.35 -14.06 15.65
CA PHE A 34 12.14 -14.56 16.77
C PHE A 34 12.43 -13.48 17.81
N PHE A 35 12.60 -12.22 17.38
CA PHE A 35 12.94 -11.10 18.26
C PHE A 35 11.75 -10.22 18.66
N ILE A 36 10.66 -10.24 17.89
CA ILE A 36 9.50 -9.37 18.04
C ILE A 36 8.26 -10.25 18.08
N ASP A 37 7.62 -10.30 19.24
CA ASP A 37 6.35 -11.01 19.39
C ASP A 37 5.27 -10.40 18.49
N ALA A 38 4.40 -11.27 17.97
CA ALA A 38 3.26 -10.83 17.19
C ALA A 38 2.35 -9.96 18.08
N PRO A 39 1.89 -8.78 17.60
CA PRO A 39 1.03 -7.87 18.36
C PRO A 39 -0.42 -8.40 18.40
N LEU A 40 -0.61 -9.61 18.88
CA LEU A 40 -1.91 -10.27 19.01
C LEU A 40 -2.59 -9.79 20.30
N LYS A 41 -3.84 -9.35 20.17
CA LYS A 41 -4.68 -9.00 21.33
C LYS A 41 -5.30 -10.25 21.94
N ALA A 42 -5.85 -10.11 23.14
CA ALA A 42 -6.67 -11.15 23.76
C ALA A 42 -7.85 -11.56 22.85
N PRO A 43 -8.38 -12.78 22.99
CA PRO A 43 -9.54 -13.24 22.25
C PRO A 43 -10.71 -12.24 22.32
N THR A 44 -11.37 -12.03 21.18
CA THR A 44 -12.45 -11.05 21.06
C THR A 44 -13.60 -11.36 22.02
N ASN A 45 -13.94 -10.40 22.88
CA ASN A 45 -15.15 -10.43 23.70
C ASN A 45 -16.23 -9.54 23.08
N PRO A 46 -17.36 -10.09 22.59
CA PRO A 46 -18.45 -9.30 22.01
C PRO A 46 -19.05 -8.26 22.97
N SER A 47 -18.95 -8.48 24.29
CA SER A 47 -19.47 -7.57 25.31
C SER A 47 -18.56 -6.37 25.59
N ASN A 48 -17.31 -6.36 25.11
CA ASN A 48 -16.38 -5.25 25.30
C ASN A 48 -15.57 -5.00 24.02
N VAL A 49 -16.00 -4.00 23.24
CA VAL A 49 -15.30 -3.58 22.01
C VAL A 49 -14.24 -2.54 22.37
N PRO A 50 -12.97 -2.75 21.99
CA PRO A 50 -11.91 -1.79 22.28
C PRO A 50 -12.19 -0.44 21.59
N ASN A 51 -11.99 0.65 22.32
CA ASN A 51 -12.13 2.02 21.83
C ASN A 51 -10.80 2.78 22.01
N PRO A 52 -10.11 3.21 20.95
CA PRO A 52 -10.44 3.02 19.53
C PRO A 52 -10.06 1.61 19.02
N SER A 53 -10.94 1.03 18.20
CA SER A 53 -10.63 -0.19 17.47
C SER A 53 -9.84 0.15 16.22
N LYS A 54 -8.55 -0.18 16.17
CA LYS A 54 -7.68 0.06 14.99
C LYS A 54 -7.69 -1.16 14.05
N ALA A 55 -7.84 -0.90 12.75
CA ALA A 55 -7.75 -1.89 11.68
C ALA A 55 -6.30 -2.35 11.46
N ALA A 56 -6.12 -3.28 10.52
CA ALA A 56 -4.79 -3.67 10.05
C ALA A 56 -4.01 -2.46 9.52
N TRP A 57 -2.69 -2.46 9.72
CA TRP A 57 -1.83 -1.30 9.46
C TRP A 57 -1.96 -0.73 8.05
N PHE A 58 -2.14 -1.57 7.03
CA PHE A 58 -2.31 -1.18 5.63
C PHE A 58 -3.71 -0.64 5.28
N LEU A 59 -4.67 -0.74 6.21
CA LEU A 59 -6.04 -0.20 6.09
C LEU A 59 -6.29 1.01 7.00
N LEU A 60 -5.31 1.43 7.81
CA LEU A 60 -5.49 2.51 8.77
C LEU A 60 -5.85 3.83 8.09
N TRP A 61 -5.23 4.16 6.95
CA TRP A 61 -5.58 5.36 6.18
C TRP A 61 -7.04 5.35 5.70
N PHE A 62 -7.56 4.18 5.31
CA PHE A 62 -8.93 4.03 4.86
C PHE A 62 -9.90 4.19 6.04
N GLN A 63 -9.56 3.56 7.16
CA GLN A 63 -10.32 3.71 8.40
C GLN A 63 -10.37 5.17 8.87
N GLU A 64 -9.24 5.86 8.81
CA GLU A 64 -9.13 7.27 9.17
C GLU A 64 -10.08 8.15 8.36
N ILE A 65 -10.15 7.94 7.04
CA ILE A 65 -11.09 8.64 6.15
C ILE A 65 -12.54 8.39 6.59
N VAL A 66 -12.90 7.12 6.81
CA VAL A 66 -14.28 6.74 7.16
C VAL A 66 -14.65 7.17 8.58
N SER A 67 -13.68 7.40 9.47
CA SER A 67 -13.93 7.87 10.84
C SER A 67 -14.63 9.24 10.90
N TYR A 68 -14.41 10.09 9.89
CA TYR A 68 -15.06 11.41 9.81
C TYR A 68 -16.51 11.31 9.30
N SER A 69 -16.77 10.41 8.35
CA SER A 69 -18.11 10.17 7.80
C SER A 69 -18.12 8.90 6.96
N SER A 70 -19.18 8.09 7.09
CA SER A 70 -19.41 6.90 6.27
C SER A 70 -19.43 7.21 4.77
N TYR A 71 -19.82 8.42 4.37
CA TYR A 71 -19.86 8.83 2.96
C TYR A 71 -18.47 8.97 2.33
N PHE A 72 -17.40 9.14 3.12
CA PHE A 72 -16.06 9.29 2.55
C PHE A 72 -15.48 8.00 1.95
N ILE A 73 -16.15 6.85 2.12
CA ILE A 73 -15.84 5.61 1.40
C ILE A 73 -15.82 5.78 -0.12
N TYR A 74 -16.62 6.71 -0.66
CA TYR A 74 -16.68 6.95 -2.10
C TYR A 74 -15.36 7.49 -2.66
N GLY A 75 -14.53 8.19 -1.88
CA GLY A 75 -13.23 8.69 -2.32
C GLY A 75 -12.28 7.56 -2.74
N PRO A 76 -11.90 6.64 -1.83
CA PRO A 76 -11.10 5.46 -2.16
C PRO A 76 -11.74 4.59 -3.26
N ALA A 77 -13.07 4.46 -3.29
CA ALA A 77 -13.77 3.71 -4.33
C ALA A 77 -13.60 4.34 -5.72
N ILE A 78 -13.73 5.67 -5.83
CA ILE A 78 -13.48 6.40 -7.08
C ILE A 78 -12.01 6.27 -7.49
N LEU A 79 -11.07 6.41 -6.55
CA LEU A 79 -9.65 6.20 -6.83
C LEU A 79 -9.38 4.79 -7.37
N PHE A 80 -9.98 3.76 -6.79
CA PHE A 80 -9.87 2.39 -7.28
C PHE A 80 -10.32 2.29 -8.75
N PHE A 81 -11.47 2.87 -9.11
CA PHE A 81 -11.93 2.85 -10.50
C PHE A 81 -11.05 3.65 -11.45
N ILE A 82 -10.52 4.81 -11.02
CA ILE A 82 -9.56 5.60 -11.81
C ILE A 82 -8.32 4.74 -12.15
N TYR A 83 -7.74 4.04 -11.17
CA TYR A 83 -6.58 3.18 -11.39
C TYR A 83 -6.93 1.91 -12.17
N LEU A 84 -8.12 1.34 -11.97
CA LEU A 84 -8.60 0.19 -12.74
C LEU A 84 -8.72 0.50 -14.23
N PHE A 85 -9.24 1.67 -14.56
CA PHE A 85 -9.41 2.12 -15.95
C PHE A 85 -8.20 2.89 -16.49
N LEU A 86 -7.12 3.01 -15.70
CA LEU A 86 -5.90 3.71 -16.09
C LEU A 86 -5.35 3.31 -17.46
N PRO A 87 -5.31 2.01 -17.85
CA PRO A 87 -4.80 1.60 -19.17
C PRO A 87 -5.62 2.14 -20.35
N TYR A 88 -6.89 2.50 -20.13
CA TYR A 88 -7.79 3.00 -21.18
C TYR A 88 -7.80 4.52 -21.27
N ILE A 89 -7.53 5.22 -20.17
CA ILE A 89 -7.53 6.68 -20.10
C ILE A 89 -6.13 7.27 -20.29
N ALA A 90 -5.08 6.52 -19.95
CA ALA A 90 -3.70 6.97 -20.07
C ALA A 90 -3.20 6.80 -21.52
N PRO A 91 -2.28 7.66 -21.97
CA PRO A 91 -1.61 7.48 -23.27
C PRO A 91 -0.98 6.09 -23.40
N PRO A 92 -0.77 5.58 -24.63
CA PRO A 92 -0.20 4.26 -24.84
C PRO A 92 1.20 4.14 -24.22
N THR A 93 1.42 3.03 -23.53
CA THR A 93 2.67 2.72 -22.83
C THR A 93 3.81 2.53 -23.81
N VAL A 94 4.95 3.19 -23.58
CA VAL A 94 6.20 2.89 -24.29
C VAL A 94 6.82 1.61 -23.76
N GLU A 95 7.70 1.01 -24.56
CA GLU A 95 8.34 -0.29 -24.26
C GLU A 95 9.23 -0.32 -23.01
N LYS A 96 9.54 0.83 -22.39
CA LYS A 96 10.44 0.93 -21.23
C LYS A 96 9.82 1.75 -20.11
N ALA A 97 9.79 1.19 -18.89
CA ALA A 97 9.36 1.90 -17.69
C ALA A 97 10.43 2.95 -17.31
N ILE A 98 10.07 4.22 -17.38
CA ILE A 98 10.92 5.35 -16.98
C ILE A 98 10.13 6.12 -15.92
N TRP A 99 10.76 6.38 -14.78
CA TRP A 99 10.16 7.17 -13.70
C TRP A 99 10.05 8.65 -14.08
N PHE A 100 8.96 9.31 -13.68
CA PHE A 100 8.75 10.77 -13.84
C PHE A 100 8.88 11.26 -15.28
N ARG A 101 8.27 10.54 -16.21
CA ARG A 101 8.29 10.92 -17.62
C ARG A 101 7.52 12.22 -17.84
N ARG A 102 7.99 13.04 -18.79
CA ARG A 102 7.35 14.33 -19.08
C ARG A 102 5.89 14.16 -19.51
N GLU A 103 5.57 13.09 -20.24
CA GLU A 103 4.21 12.81 -20.73
C GLU A 103 3.24 12.37 -19.63
N TYR A 104 3.75 11.74 -18.58
CA TYR A 104 2.97 11.22 -17.45
C TYR A 104 3.17 12.02 -16.17
N ARG A 105 3.87 13.16 -16.24
CA ARG A 105 4.33 13.89 -15.04
C ARG A 105 3.19 14.27 -14.11
N LEU A 106 2.03 14.65 -14.67
CA LEU A 106 0.84 14.97 -13.88
C LEU A 106 0.28 13.72 -13.18
N LEU A 107 0.23 12.58 -13.86
CA LEU A 107 -0.21 11.31 -13.28
C LEU A 107 0.77 10.80 -12.21
N ASP A 108 2.07 10.95 -12.44
CA ASP A 108 3.13 10.58 -11.49
C ASP A 108 3.03 11.45 -10.24
N ILE A 109 2.88 12.78 -10.38
CA ILE A 109 2.68 13.70 -9.26
C ILE A 109 1.38 13.38 -8.52
N PHE A 110 0.28 13.12 -9.25
CA PHE A 110 -1.00 12.76 -8.65
C PHE A 110 -0.90 11.47 -7.84
N THR A 111 -0.27 10.44 -8.39
CA THR A 111 -0.03 9.16 -7.71
C THR A 111 0.87 9.33 -6.48
N LEU A 112 1.90 10.16 -6.59
CA LEU A 112 2.78 10.49 -5.46
C LEU A 112 2.01 11.22 -4.34
N LEU A 113 1.14 12.18 -4.69
CA LEU A 113 0.31 12.88 -3.71
C LEU A 113 -0.69 11.94 -3.01
N ILE A 114 -1.29 11.00 -3.75
CA ILE A 114 -2.15 9.97 -3.15
C ILE A 114 -1.35 9.10 -2.19
N PHE A 115 -0.16 8.65 -2.60
CA PHE A 115 0.72 7.87 -1.75
C PHE A 115 1.10 8.62 -0.46
N LEU A 116 1.50 9.89 -0.57
CA LEU A 116 1.80 10.74 0.58
C LEU A 116 0.57 10.95 1.47
N GLY A 117 -0.63 11.09 0.88
CA GLY A 117 -1.89 11.16 1.62
C GLY A 117 -2.17 9.89 2.41
N ILE A 118 -2.02 8.71 1.79
CA ILE A 118 -2.16 7.40 2.45
C ILE A 118 -1.19 7.27 3.62
N VAL A 119 0.08 7.63 3.43
CA VAL A 119 1.09 7.60 4.50
C VAL A 119 0.72 8.55 5.63
N THR A 120 0.34 9.79 5.30
CA THR A 120 -0.04 10.81 6.29
C THR A 120 -1.24 10.36 7.11
N LEU A 121 -2.30 9.87 6.47
CA LEU A 121 -3.50 9.37 7.14
C LEU A 121 -3.19 8.13 7.99
N THR A 122 -2.31 7.25 7.54
CA THR A 122 -1.85 6.08 8.33
C THR A 122 -1.13 6.54 9.60
N VAL A 123 -0.25 7.54 9.50
CA VAL A 123 0.45 8.12 10.65
C VAL A 123 -0.53 8.78 11.63
N ILE A 124 -1.48 9.56 11.13
CA ILE A 124 -2.54 10.17 11.96
C ILE A 124 -3.34 9.11 12.71
N ALA A 125 -3.83 8.10 11.99
CA ALA A 125 -4.62 7.01 12.56
C ALA A 125 -3.86 6.20 13.63
N TYR A 126 -2.57 5.96 13.38
CA TYR A 126 -1.76 5.13 14.25
C TYR A 126 -1.34 5.87 15.53
N PHE A 127 -0.86 7.11 15.41
CA PHE A 127 -0.22 7.83 16.52
C PHE A 127 -1.12 8.86 17.22
N PHE A 128 -2.02 9.52 16.49
CA PHE A 128 -2.73 10.71 17.00
C PHE A 128 -4.19 10.45 17.41
N ARG A 129 -4.73 9.26 17.11
CA ARG A 129 -6.10 8.88 17.47
C ARG A 129 -6.19 8.28 18.88
N GLY A 130 -6.94 8.96 19.75
CA GLY A 130 -7.30 8.55 21.11
C GLY A 130 -8.74 8.03 21.24
N GLU A 131 -9.24 7.98 22.47
CA GLU A 131 -10.60 7.50 22.77
C GLU A 131 -11.66 8.30 22.02
N PHE A 132 -12.74 7.62 21.61
CA PHE A 132 -13.83 8.21 20.82
C PHE A 132 -13.36 8.89 19.53
N TRP A 133 -12.24 8.43 18.97
CA TRP A 133 -11.61 9.00 17.79
C TRP A 133 -11.20 10.46 17.96
N GLN A 134 -10.99 10.95 19.18
CA GLN A 134 -10.49 12.31 19.40
C GLN A 134 -9.00 12.41 19.03
N LEU A 135 -8.60 13.58 18.54
CA LEU A 135 -7.18 13.88 18.31
C LEU A 135 -6.53 14.14 19.67
N THR A 136 -5.57 13.29 20.01
CA THR A 136 -4.74 13.49 21.21
C THR A 136 -3.49 14.23 20.75
N ILE A 137 -3.43 15.53 21.05
CA ILE A 137 -2.29 16.42 20.78
C ILE A 137 -1.53 16.65 22.07
#